data_AF-A0A847PNX5-F1
#
_entry.id   AF-A0A847PNX5-F1
#
_cell.length_a   1.000
_cell.length_b   1.000
_cell.length_c   1.000
_cell.angle_alpha   90.00
_cell.angle_beta   90.00
_cell.angle_gamma   90.00
#
_symmetry.space_group_name_H-M   'P 1'
#
loop_
_entity.id
_entity.type
_entity.pdbx_description
1 polymer ?
#
loop_
_entity_poly.entity_id
_entity_poly.type
_entity_poly.pdbx_seq_one_letter_code
_entity_poly.pdbx_strand_id
1 'polypeptide(L)'
;MTNILKAIIEANNRGLTHFGIRGEDRKLAVGAKLDNSFDWDFENDCPSTEKLNGTCATGFDYLWLIDEDDADDLETIKKALEYHKAHYSYSYTYIIAGTDSEYGDDENEVIIGGAEVICTL
;
A
#
# COMPACT_ATOMS: atom_id res chain seq x y z
N MET A 1 -15.22 -0.07 -4.53
CA MET A 1 -14.16 -0.94 -5.07
C MET A 1 -13.76 -0.52 -6.48
N THR A 2 -14.70 -0.29 -7.40
CA THR A 2 -14.43 0.32 -8.73
C THR A 2 -13.62 1.63 -8.65
N ASN A 3 -13.93 2.51 -7.70
CA ASN A 3 -13.14 3.75 -7.48
C ASN A 3 -11.68 3.50 -7.05
N ILE A 4 -11.39 2.35 -6.41
CA ILE A 4 -10.04 1.97 -6.01
C ILE A 4 -9.26 1.48 -7.24
N LEU A 5 -9.85 0.55 -7.99
CA LEU A 5 -9.21 0.01 -9.19
C LEU A 5 -8.98 1.10 -10.25
N LYS A 6 -9.95 2.01 -10.43
CA LYS A 6 -9.77 3.21 -11.23
C LYS A 6 -8.55 4.04 -10.80
N ALA A 7 -8.40 4.31 -9.51
CA ALA A 7 -7.26 5.08 -8.99
C ALA A 7 -5.91 4.35 -9.20
N ILE A 8 -5.90 3.01 -9.06
CA ILE A 8 -4.74 2.17 -9.34
C ILE A 8 -4.37 2.25 -10.82
N ILE A 9 -5.32 2.12 -11.73
CA ILE A 9 -5.10 2.23 -13.18
C ILE A 9 -4.58 3.63 -13.56
N GLU A 10 -5.17 4.69 -12.99
CA GLU A 10 -4.70 6.07 -13.20
C GLU A 10 -3.26 6.27 -12.69
N ALA A 11 -2.91 5.70 -11.54
CA ALA A 11 -1.55 5.72 -11.00
C ALA A 11 -0.57 4.91 -11.87
N ASN A 12 -0.98 3.74 -12.35
CA ASN A 12 -0.20 2.90 -13.26
C ASN A 12 0.12 3.63 -14.56
N ASN A 13 -0.86 4.32 -15.15
CA ASN A 13 -0.69 5.14 -16.34
C ASN A 13 0.26 6.34 -16.13
N ARG A 14 0.48 6.76 -14.88
CA ARG A 14 1.45 7.79 -14.49
C ARG A 14 2.84 7.22 -14.20
N GLY A 15 3.04 5.91 -14.31
CA GLY A 15 4.31 5.22 -14.05
C GLY A 15 4.50 4.79 -12.60
N LEU A 16 3.46 4.82 -11.77
CA LEU A 16 3.48 4.25 -10.43
C LEU A 16 2.95 2.82 -10.52
N THR A 17 3.85 1.84 -10.64
CA THR A 17 3.51 0.44 -10.98
C THR A 17 3.44 -0.49 -9.78
N HIS A 18 3.70 0.02 -8.57
CA HIS A 18 3.69 -0.75 -7.34
C HIS A 18 2.64 -0.19 -6.38
N PHE A 19 1.80 -1.04 -5.82
CA PHE A 19 0.61 -0.65 -5.05
C PHE A 19 0.54 -1.38 -3.72
N GLY A 20 -0.04 -0.74 -2.71
CA GLY A 20 -0.30 -1.37 -1.43
C GLY A 20 -1.32 -0.61 -0.58
N ILE A 21 -1.71 -1.22 0.53
CA ILE A 21 -2.62 -0.66 1.52
C ILE A 21 -1.79 -0.14 2.69
N ARG A 22 -1.95 1.15 3.01
CA ARG A 22 -1.28 1.80 4.13
C ARG A 22 -2.30 2.25 5.16
N GLY A 23 -2.12 1.80 6.40
CA GLY A 23 -2.84 2.35 7.54
C GLY A 23 -2.05 3.50 8.18
N GLU A 24 -2.75 4.50 8.72
CA GLU A 24 -2.14 5.65 9.37
C GLU A 24 -3.10 6.24 10.43
N ASP A 25 -2.56 6.75 11.53
CA ASP A 25 -3.38 7.39 12.58
C ASP A 25 -3.65 8.88 12.35
N ARG A 26 -2.88 9.51 11.47
CA ARG A 26 -3.16 10.86 10.97
C ARG A 26 -3.89 10.81 9.63
N LYS A 27 -4.72 11.83 9.41
CA LYS A 27 -5.43 12.01 8.15
C LYS A 27 -4.46 12.51 7.07
N LEU A 28 -4.46 11.84 5.92
CA LEU A 28 -3.68 12.19 4.73
C LEU A 28 -4.62 12.57 3.58
N ALA A 29 -4.10 13.36 2.65
CA ALA A 29 -4.80 13.73 1.42
C ALA A 29 -4.34 12.86 0.25
N VAL A 30 -5.22 12.66 -0.73
CA VAL A 30 -4.81 12.07 -2.03
C VAL A 30 -3.75 12.97 -2.67
N GLY A 31 -2.68 12.35 -3.17
CA GLY A 31 -1.47 13.00 -3.69
C GLY A 31 -0.41 13.30 -2.64
N ALA A 32 -0.66 13.04 -1.35
CA ALA A 32 0.36 13.20 -0.32
C ALA A 32 1.50 12.20 -0.53
N LYS A 33 2.75 12.70 -0.57
CA LYS A 33 3.95 11.86 -0.54
C LYS A 33 4.18 11.30 0.86
N LEU A 34 4.67 10.06 0.91
CA LEU A 34 4.93 9.36 2.15
C LEU A 34 6.43 9.27 2.39
N ASP A 35 6.81 9.38 3.66
CA ASP A 35 8.17 9.14 4.08
C ASP A 35 8.45 7.63 4.10
N ASN A 36 9.74 7.29 4.00
CA ASN A 36 10.16 5.91 4.24
C ASN A 36 9.85 5.50 5.69
N SER A 37 9.37 4.26 5.82
CA SER A 37 9.11 3.63 7.12
C SER A 37 10.41 3.39 7.87
N PHE A 38 10.29 3.36 9.20
CA PHE A 38 11.35 2.81 10.04
C PHE A 38 11.33 1.29 9.93
N ASP A 39 12.52 0.69 9.92
CA ASP A 39 12.67 -0.76 10.03
C ASP A 39 12.30 -1.23 11.45
N TRP A 40 12.04 -2.52 11.66
CA TRP A 40 11.67 -3.06 12.97
C TRP A 40 12.87 -3.59 13.74
N ASP A 41 13.04 -3.13 14.99
CA ASP A 41 14.00 -3.71 15.92
C ASP A 41 13.37 -4.95 16.57
N PHE A 42 13.66 -6.12 16.02
CA PHE A 42 13.18 -7.41 16.53
C PHE A 42 13.69 -7.76 17.93
N GLU A 43 14.83 -7.20 18.37
CA GLU A 43 15.35 -7.49 19.71
C GLU A 43 14.57 -6.74 20.79
N ASN A 44 14.20 -5.49 20.50
CA ASN A 44 13.52 -4.59 21.44
C ASN A 44 12.01 -4.45 21.18
N ASP A 45 11.48 -5.09 20.14
CA ASP A 45 10.07 -5.07 19.74
C ASP A 45 9.52 -3.65 19.54
N CYS A 46 10.25 -2.82 18.80
CA CYS A 46 9.86 -1.45 18.51
C CYS A 46 10.44 -0.94 17.18
N PRO A 47 9.98 0.21 16.66
CA PRO A 47 10.60 0.82 15.48
C PRO A 47 12.07 1.14 15.74
N SER A 48 12.94 0.73 14.81
CA SER A 48 14.36 1.02 14.83
C SER A 48 14.65 2.49 14.48
N THR A 49 15.92 2.89 14.59
CA THR A 49 16.39 4.18 14.10
C THR A 49 16.70 4.19 12.60
N GLU A 50 16.79 3.04 11.97
CA GLU A 50 17.07 2.90 10.54
C GLU A 50 15.77 2.99 9.73
N LYS A 51 15.91 3.50 8.51
CA LYS A 51 14.78 3.60 7.58
C LYS A 51 14.95 2.61 6.46
N LEU A 52 13.83 2.03 6.06
CA LEU A 52 13.72 1.23 4.85
C LEU A 52 13.86 2.12 3.61
N ASN A 53 13.97 1.52 2.43
CA ASN A 53 14.04 2.25 1.16
C ASN A 53 12.67 2.69 0.62
N GLY A 54 11.61 2.53 1.41
CA GLY A 54 10.26 2.94 1.02
C GLY A 54 9.28 2.90 2.18
N THR A 55 8.01 3.05 1.86
CA THR A 55 6.91 3.00 2.82
C THR A 55 6.33 1.58 2.90
N CYS A 56 6.26 1.03 4.11
CA CYS A 56 5.62 -0.27 4.37
C CYS A 56 4.12 -0.21 4.08
N ALA A 57 3.63 -1.23 3.38
CA ALA A 57 2.21 -1.43 3.10
C ALA A 57 1.89 -2.93 3.00
N THR A 58 0.61 -3.25 3.12
CA THR A 58 0.10 -4.58 2.73
C THR A 58 0.00 -4.63 1.20
N GLY A 59 0.70 -5.56 0.58
CA GLY A 59 0.71 -5.76 -0.86
C GLY A 59 -0.58 -6.38 -1.40
N PHE A 60 -0.68 -6.37 -2.72
CA PHE A 60 -1.67 -7.14 -3.47
C PHE A 60 -0.99 -8.33 -4.12
N ASP A 61 -1.76 -9.39 -4.37
CA ASP A 61 -1.39 -10.34 -5.42
C ASP A 61 -1.37 -9.63 -6.79
N TYR A 62 -1.00 -10.37 -7.84
CA TYR A 62 -0.91 -9.82 -9.19
C TYR A 62 -2.22 -9.16 -9.65
N LEU A 63 -2.11 -7.96 -10.23
CA LEU A 63 -3.21 -7.22 -10.85
C LEU A 63 -3.01 -7.14 -12.36
N TRP A 64 -4.06 -7.45 -13.14
CA TRP A 64 -4.05 -7.44 -14.60
C TRP A 64 -4.25 -6.04 -15.19
N LEU A 65 -4.99 -5.18 -14.49
CA LEU A 65 -5.26 -3.78 -14.80
C LEU A 65 -5.83 -3.56 -16.22
N ILE A 66 -6.71 -4.46 -16.67
CA ILE A 66 -7.31 -4.44 -18.01
C ILE A 66 -8.31 -3.28 -18.13
N ASP A 67 -9.21 -3.16 -17.15
CA ASP A 67 -10.21 -2.10 -17.02
C ASP A 67 -10.61 -1.88 -15.56
N GLU A 68 -11.45 -0.87 -15.30
CA GLU A 68 -11.78 -0.43 -13.94
C GLU A 68 -12.81 -1.30 -13.21
N ASP A 69 -13.36 -2.31 -13.87
CA ASP A 69 -14.36 -3.25 -13.35
C ASP A 69 -13.96 -4.72 -13.46
N ASP A 70 -12.69 -5.00 -13.77
CA ASP A 70 -12.12 -6.35 -13.80
C ASP A 70 -12.37 -7.10 -12.48
N ALA A 71 -13.08 -8.22 -12.58
CA ALA A 71 -13.56 -8.94 -11.40
C ALA A 71 -12.43 -9.59 -10.60
N ASP A 72 -11.36 -10.05 -11.28
CA ASP A 72 -10.23 -10.73 -10.63
C ASP A 72 -9.39 -9.71 -9.84
N ASP A 73 -9.12 -8.55 -10.43
CA ASP A 73 -8.42 -7.45 -9.74
C ASP A 73 -9.22 -6.93 -8.54
N LEU A 74 -10.54 -6.78 -8.69
CA LEU A 74 -11.42 -6.38 -7.60
C LEU A 74 -11.43 -7.41 -6.46
N GLU A 75 -11.40 -8.71 -6.77
CA GLU A 75 -11.30 -9.77 -5.77
C GLU A 75 -9.94 -9.75 -5.06
N THR A 76 -8.84 -9.58 -5.80
CA THR A 76 -7.49 -9.45 -5.25
C THR A 76 -7.39 -8.28 -4.28
N ILE A 77 -7.86 -7.09 -4.68
CA ILE A 77 -7.89 -5.90 -3.82
C ILE A 77 -8.74 -6.15 -2.57
N LYS A 78 -9.89 -6.82 -2.73
CA LYS A 78 -10.77 -7.13 -1.60
C LYS A 78 -10.08 -8.04 -0.57
N LYS A 79 -9.42 -9.11 -1.02
CA LYS A 79 -8.69 -10.04 -0.14
C LYS A 79 -7.59 -9.33 0.65
N ALA A 80 -6.79 -8.50 -0.02
CA ALA A 80 -5.75 -7.72 0.64
C ALA A 80 -6.32 -6.74 1.67
N LEU A 81 -7.46 -6.09 1.38
CA LEU A 81 -8.16 -5.22 2.33
C LEU A 81 -8.71 -5.97 3.54
N GLU A 82 -9.26 -7.16 3.33
CA GLU A 82 -9.75 -8.01 4.41
C GLU A 82 -8.60 -8.48 5.31
N TYR A 83 -7.47 -8.89 4.73
CA TYR A 83 -6.25 -9.20 5.46
C TYR A 83 -5.76 -7.99 6.27
N HIS A 84 -5.58 -6.83 5.64
CA HIS A 84 -5.08 -5.63 6.32
C HIS A 84 -5.94 -5.25 7.52
N LYS A 85 -7.27 -5.30 7.39
CA LYS A 85 -8.22 -4.98 8.48
C LYS A 85 -8.21 -6.01 9.61
N ALA A 86 -7.88 -7.26 9.32
CA ALA A 86 -7.83 -8.32 10.33
C ALA A 86 -6.52 -8.28 11.14
N HIS A 87 -5.43 -7.80 10.55
CA HIS A 87 -4.09 -7.82 11.16
C HIS A 87 -3.65 -6.47 11.71
N TYR A 88 -4.16 -5.36 11.17
CA TYR A 88 -3.74 -4.01 11.55
C TYR A 88 -4.92 -3.13 11.92
N SER A 89 -4.70 -2.25 12.89
CA SER A 89 -5.70 -1.30 13.38
C SER A 89 -5.14 0.11 13.33
N TYR A 90 -5.67 0.93 12.43
CA TYR A 90 -5.30 2.33 12.26
C TYR A 90 -6.56 3.19 12.11
N SER A 91 -6.44 4.48 12.44
CA SER A 91 -7.57 5.41 12.34
C SER A 91 -8.03 5.68 10.89
N TYR A 92 -7.11 5.55 9.93
CA TYR A 92 -7.37 5.74 8.51
C TYR A 92 -6.64 4.68 7.68
N THR A 93 -7.21 4.33 6.53
CA THR A 93 -6.61 3.39 5.57
C THR A 93 -6.63 3.99 4.18
N TYR A 94 -5.55 3.78 3.43
CA TYR A 94 -5.31 4.34 2.12
C TYR A 94 -4.80 3.28 1.16
N ILE A 95 -4.98 3.53 -0.13
CA ILE A 95 -4.22 2.87 -1.19
C ILE A 95 -3.07 3.81 -1.57
N ILE A 96 -1.87 3.25 -1.63
CA ILE A 96 -0.65 3.97 -1.98
C ILE A 96 -0.04 3.38 -3.24
N ALA A 97 0.71 4.19 -3.98
CA ALA A 97 1.43 3.75 -5.17
C ALA A 97 2.82 4.38 -5.26
N GLY A 98 3.78 3.66 -5.83
CA GLY A 98 5.16 4.09 -6.00
C GLY A 98 5.84 3.52 -7.24
N THR A 99 7.13 3.80 -7.39
CA THR A 99 7.91 3.51 -8.60
C THR A 99 8.65 2.18 -8.57
N ASP A 100 8.81 1.62 -7.38
CA ASP A 100 9.60 0.43 -7.07
C ASP A 100 9.03 -0.24 -5.82
N SER A 101 9.35 -1.52 -5.66
CA SER A 101 8.98 -2.27 -4.46
C SER A 101 10.01 -3.33 -4.08
N GLU A 102 10.15 -3.54 -2.78
CA GLU A 102 10.86 -4.67 -2.18
C GLU A 102 9.88 -5.43 -1.25
N TYR A 103 10.23 -6.66 -0.88
CA TYR A 103 9.50 -7.40 0.15
C TYR A 103 9.99 -6.97 1.53
N GLY A 104 9.06 -6.84 2.47
CA GLY A 104 9.39 -6.65 3.88
C GLY A 104 9.54 -7.99 4.61
N ASP A 105 9.54 -7.93 5.93
CA ASP A 105 9.70 -9.10 6.81
C ASP A 105 8.36 -9.79 7.09
N ASP A 106 7.25 -9.05 7.04
CA ASP A 106 5.92 -9.56 7.30
C ASP A 106 5.31 -10.25 6.06
N GLU A 107 4.44 -11.24 6.30
CA GLU A 107 3.65 -11.86 5.23
C GLU A 107 2.76 -10.81 4.56
N ASN A 108 2.80 -10.76 3.22
CA ASN A 108 2.14 -9.74 2.40
C ASN A 108 2.66 -8.31 2.62
N GLU A 109 3.84 -8.11 3.21
CA GLU A 109 4.45 -6.79 3.29
C GLU A 109 5.19 -6.42 2.01
N VAL A 110 4.96 -5.18 1.56
CA VAL A 110 5.71 -4.53 0.49
C VAL A 110 6.27 -3.20 0.98
N ILE A 111 7.50 -2.92 0.59
CA ILE A 111 8.18 -1.65 0.83
C ILE A 111 8.15 -0.85 -0.47
N ILE A 112 7.32 0.18 -0.54
CA ILE A 112 7.06 0.93 -1.78
C ILE A 112 7.87 2.23 -1.79
N GLY A 113 8.79 2.35 -2.75
CA GLY A 113 9.61 3.55 -2.92
C GLY A 113 8.87 4.68 -3.62
N GLY A 114 9.13 5.92 -3.19
CA GLY A 114 8.51 7.12 -3.75
C GLY A 114 6.99 7.22 -3.54
N ALA A 115 6.47 6.52 -2.53
CA ALA A 115 5.05 6.29 -2.35
C ALA A 115 4.22 7.59 -2.23
N GLU A 116 3.02 7.55 -2.80
CA GLU A 116 1.99 8.56 -2.62
C GLU A 116 0.62 7.94 -2.36
N VAL A 117 -0.24 8.68 -1.65
CA VAL A 117 -1.64 8.29 -1.46
C VAL A 117 -2.42 8.48 -2.76
N ILE A 118 -3.05 7.43 -3.28
CA ILE A 118 -3.85 7.48 -4.50
C ILE A 118 -5.35 7.33 -4.24
N CYS A 119 -5.74 6.73 -3.11
CA CYS A 119 -7.15 6.54 -2.75
C CYS A 119 -7.34 6.49 -1.23
N THR A 120 -8.48 6.98 -0.73
CA THR A 120 -8.93 6.86 0.67
C THR A 120 -9.99 5.77 0.78
N LEU A 121 -9.98 5.00 1.87
CA LEU A 121 -10.85 3.82 2.06
C LEU A 121 -11.93 4.01 3.14
#